data_AF-A0A179I998-F1
#
_entry.id   AF-A0A179I998-F1
#
_cell.length_a   1.000
_cell.length_b   1.000
_cell.length_c   1.000
_cell.angle_alpha   90.00
_cell.angle_beta   90.00
_cell.angle_gamma   90.00
#
_symmetry.space_group_name_H-M   'P 1'
#
loop_
_entity.id
_entity.type
_entity.pdbx_description
1 polymer ?
#
loop_
_entity_poly.entity_id
_entity_poly.type
_entity_poly.pdbx_seq_one_letter_code
_entity_poly.pdbx_strand_id
1 'polypeptide(L)'
;MTKAPFCRLERHVPVLHIWQRTHVTGHTRLGNQPTNPKKIHPAQNLLYHGFACQSVSSKNLDSHTPNTAPDKMKFLKVGRVAIITRGRYAGKKVVIIQPVDNGNKPHPFGHAVVAGIERYPSKITRRMSKARQEKRSKVKPFIKVINYNHLMPTRYTLELEGLKGSVTADTFKEVSQREDAKKTVKKALEERYTSGKNRWFFTPLSTFLFFSFLASLDVGGMRESKYRNKFFC
;
A
#
# COMPACT_ATOMS: atom_id res chain seq x y z
N MET A 1 -62.94 26.67 21.97
CA MET A 1 -62.39 26.88 23.33
C MET A 1 -61.29 25.84 23.53
N THR A 2 -60.03 26.09 23.82
CA THR A 2 -59.20 27.31 23.93
C THR A 2 -57.73 26.83 23.83
N LYS A 3 -56.91 27.64 23.16
CA LYS A 3 -55.50 27.46 22.80
C LYS A 3 -54.57 27.20 23.99
N ALA A 4 -53.52 26.40 23.78
CA ALA A 4 -52.31 26.39 24.61
C ALA A 4 -51.41 27.61 24.28
N PRO A 5 -50.69 28.19 25.27
CA PRO A 5 -49.98 29.44 25.10
C PRO A 5 -48.56 29.27 24.53
N PHE A 6 -48.24 30.25 23.70
CA PHE A 6 -46.97 30.54 23.07
C PHE A 6 -46.12 31.37 24.06
N CYS A 7 -44.94 30.89 24.45
CA CYS A 7 -43.94 31.71 25.15
C CYS A 7 -42.72 31.93 24.26
N ARG A 8 -42.54 33.19 23.89
CA ARG A 8 -41.50 33.80 23.08
C ARG A 8 -40.77 34.81 23.97
N LEU A 9 -39.44 34.71 24.03
CA LEU A 9 -38.53 35.81 24.41
C LEU A 9 -37.16 35.41 23.85
N GLU A 10 -36.74 35.96 22.70
CA GLU A 10 -35.83 37.12 22.54
C GLU A 10 -34.50 36.96 23.30
N ARG A 11 -33.32 37.36 22.84
CA ARG A 11 -32.70 37.90 21.61
C ARG A 11 -31.22 38.01 22.03
N HIS A 12 -30.24 37.62 21.20
CA HIS A 12 -29.08 38.47 20.85
C HIS A 12 -28.05 37.76 19.96
N VAL A 13 -27.69 38.46 18.90
CA VAL A 13 -26.61 38.21 17.95
C VAL A 13 -25.61 39.36 18.10
N PRO A 14 -24.31 39.14 17.91
CA PRO A 14 -23.50 40.12 17.18
C PRO A 14 -22.62 39.41 16.13
N VAL A 15 -22.81 39.64 14.82
CA VAL A 15 -22.44 40.80 13.99
C VAL A 15 -20.93 40.89 13.73
N LEU A 16 -20.64 40.53 12.47
CA LEU A 16 -19.51 40.77 11.60
C LEU A 16 -19.01 42.22 11.65
N HIS A 17 -17.69 42.46 11.68
CA HIS A 17 -17.14 43.75 11.25
C HIS A 17 -15.90 43.57 10.36
N ILE A 18 -16.08 44.05 9.13
CA ILE A 18 -15.11 44.32 8.08
C ILE A 18 -14.61 45.76 8.26
N TRP A 19 -13.32 46.05 8.03
CA TRP A 19 -12.85 47.28 7.37
C TRP A 19 -11.34 47.18 7.11
N GLN A 20 -10.90 47.01 5.87
CA GLN A 20 -10.62 48.01 4.82
C GLN A 20 -9.28 48.77 4.95
N ARG A 21 -8.54 48.58 3.86
CA ARG A 21 -7.32 49.20 3.34
C ARG A 21 -7.49 50.71 3.13
N THR A 22 -6.50 51.51 3.48
CA THR A 22 -6.15 52.76 2.77
C THR A 22 -4.64 53.03 2.82
N HIS A 23 -4.11 53.53 1.70
CA HIS A 23 -2.74 53.98 1.45
C HIS A 23 -2.65 55.50 1.68
N VAL A 24 -1.50 56.01 2.19
CA VAL A 24 -0.94 57.37 1.98
C VAL A 24 0.59 57.25 2.23
N THR A 25 1.45 57.13 1.21
CA THR A 25 2.32 58.15 0.55
C THR A 25 3.16 59.09 1.44
N GLY A 26 4.48 59.10 1.20
CA GLY A 26 5.43 60.17 1.52
C GLY A 26 6.81 59.66 1.96
N HIS A 27 7.85 59.63 1.10
CA HIS A 27 8.92 60.66 0.97
C HIS A 27 9.79 60.80 2.26
N THR A 28 11.13 60.73 2.33
CA THR A 28 12.23 60.87 1.37
C THR A 28 13.57 60.46 2.06
N ARG A 29 14.59 60.15 1.24
CA ARG A 29 16.05 60.42 1.38
C ARG A 29 16.95 59.66 2.39
N LEU A 30 17.95 59.01 1.75
CA LEU A 30 19.41 59.11 1.95
C LEU A 30 20.03 58.58 3.25
N GLY A 31 21.07 57.75 3.07
CA GLY A 31 22.25 57.81 3.93
C GLY A 31 22.86 56.48 4.34
N ASN A 32 23.75 55.97 3.49
CA ASN A 32 25.09 55.45 3.81
C ASN A 32 25.31 54.40 4.93
N GLN A 33 25.94 53.30 4.54
CA GLN A 33 26.89 52.58 5.41
C GLN A 33 28.02 53.50 5.89
N PRO A 34 28.66 53.17 7.03
CA PRO A 34 30.08 52.84 6.93
C PRO A 34 30.58 51.73 7.89
N THR A 35 31.44 50.86 7.33
CA THR A 35 32.73 50.34 7.84
C THR A 35 32.97 50.01 9.34
N ASN A 36 33.33 48.74 9.59
CA ASN A 36 34.41 48.12 10.44
C ASN A 36 35.47 49.09 11.09
N PRO A 37 36.37 48.75 12.08
CA PRO A 37 36.71 47.46 12.76
C PRO A 37 37.19 47.57 14.26
N LYS A 38 37.71 46.44 14.80
CA LYS A 38 38.67 46.27 15.94
C LYS A 38 38.08 46.29 17.38
N LYS A 39 38.62 45.65 18.42
CA LYS A 39 39.52 44.50 18.74
C LYS A 39 39.69 44.56 20.30
N ILE A 40 40.18 43.49 20.94
CA ILE A 40 40.90 43.41 22.26
C ILE A 40 40.14 42.78 23.46
N HIS A 41 40.38 41.46 23.68
CA HIS A 41 41.02 40.74 24.83
C HIS A 41 40.74 41.12 26.31
N PRO A 42 41.16 40.31 27.34
CA PRO A 42 41.29 38.84 27.50
C PRO A 42 40.88 38.28 28.90
N ALA A 43 40.85 36.95 29.00
CA ALA A 43 41.25 36.01 30.08
C ALA A 43 41.15 36.37 31.59
N GLN A 44 40.65 35.39 32.38
CA GLN A 44 41.28 34.75 33.58
C GLN A 44 40.22 33.82 34.23
N ASN A 45 40.26 32.51 34.03
CA ASN A 45 40.99 31.48 34.79
C ASN A 45 40.70 31.50 36.29
N LEU A 46 39.99 30.48 36.80
CA LEU A 46 40.15 29.97 38.16
C LEU A 46 39.70 28.50 38.23
N LEU A 47 40.67 27.65 38.60
CA LEU A 47 40.53 26.25 38.98
C LEU A 47 39.66 26.10 40.23
N TYR A 48 38.80 25.07 40.27
CA TYR A 48 38.49 24.38 41.52
C TYR A 48 38.52 22.86 41.34
N HIS A 49 39.16 22.24 42.32
CA HIS A 49 39.44 20.82 42.46
C HIS A 49 38.17 19.98 42.66
N GLY A 50 38.28 18.73 42.21
CA GLY A 50 37.17 17.81 42.02
C GLY A 50 36.43 17.32 43.25
N PHE A 51 35.22 16.85 42.97
CA PHE A 51 34.51 15.84 43.71
C PHE A 51 33.74 14.94 42.72
N ALA A 52 33.93 13.64 42.89
CA ALA A 52 33.01 12.55 42.59
C ALA A 52 32.39 12.46 41.18
N CYS A 53 32.97 11.56 40.40
CA CYS A 53 32.32 10.81 39.34
C CYS A 53 31.09 10.06 39.91
N GLN A 54 29.89 10.47 39.52
CA GLN A 54 28.70 9.61 39.54
C GLN A 54 28.26 9.38 38.10
N SER A 55 28.55 8.18 37.62
CA SER A 55 28.12 7.65 36.34
C SER A 55 26.59 7.55 36.31
N VAL A 56 25.93 8.55 35.73
CA VAL A 56 24.56 8.40 35.25
C VAL A 56 24.63 8.10 33.76
N SER A 57 24.28 6.85 33.44
CA SER A 57 24.17 6.32 32.10
C SER A 57 23.10 7.09 31.31
N SER A 58 23.55 8.10 30.55
CA SER A 58 22.73 8.71 29.50
C SER A 58 22.82 7.86 28.25
N LYS A 59 21.81 6.99 28.09
CA LYS A 59 21.50 6.30 26.86
C LYS A 59 20.83 7.28 25.88
N ASN A 60 21.10 7.09 24.60
CA ASN A 60 20.55 7.80 23.42
C ASN A 60 21.12 9.21 23.20
N LEU A 61 21.43 9.65 21.99
CA LEU A 61 20.95 9.35 20.64
C LEU A 61 22.15 9.72 19.73
N ASP A 62 22.57 8.92 18.75
CA ASP A 62 22.36 9.28 17.35
C ASP A 62 22.59 8.03 16.48
N SER A 63 21.61 7.12 16.49
CA SER A 63 21.42 6.29 15.31
C SER A 63 20.96 7.24 14.21
N HIS A 64 21.76 7.36 13.16
CA HIS A 64 21.29 7.89 11.87
C HIS A 64 20.13 7.00 11.41
N THR A 65 18.92 7.37 11.84
CA THR A 65 17.70 7.02 11.15
C THR A 65 17.70 7.87 9.89
N PRO A 66 17.83 7.29 8.68
CA PRO A 66 17.46 8.03 7.50
C PRO A 66 15.94 8.22 7.59
N ASN A 67 15.55 9.36 8.16
CA ASN A 67 14.22 9.89 8.07
C ASN A 67 13.83 9.84 6.60
N THR A 68 12.81 9.03 6.35
CA THR A 68 12.21 8.79 5.05
C THR A 68 11.73 10.13 4.54
N ALA A 69 12.53 10.78 3.69
CA ALA A 69 11.98 11.75 2.75
C ALA A 69 10.79 11.05 2.06
N PRO A 70 9.66 11.73 1.81
CA PRO A 70 8.65 11.21 0.90
C PRO A 70 9.22 11.26 -0.52
N ASP A 71 10.16 10.35 -0.77
CA ASP A 71 10.75 10.00 -2.03
C ASP A 71 9.59 9.63 -2.96
N LYS A 72 9.35 10.51 -3.95
CA LYS A 72 8.38 10.42 -5.05
C LYS A 72 7.42 9.23 -4.92
N MET A 73 6.19 9.47 -4.47
CA MET A 73 5.13 8.48 -4.17
C MET A 73 5.28 7.12 -4.89
N LYS A 74 6.05 6.19 -4.33
CA LYS A 74 6.19 4.84 -4.88
C LYS A 74 4.86 4.11 -4.76
N PHE A 75 4.23 3.79 -5.89
CA PHE A 75 2.91 3.16 -5.91
C PHE A 75 2.93 1.68 -5.49
N LEU A 76 4.08 1.03 -5.60
CA LEU A 76 4.29 -0.39 -5.29
C LEU A 76 4.65 -0.57 -3.82
N LYS A 77 3.64 -0.44 -2.95
CA LYS A 77 3.76 -0.64 -1.51
C LYS A 77 3.21 -2.01 -1.08
N VAL A 78 3.58 -2.43 0.12
CA VAL A 78 2.98 -3.60 0.79
C VAL A 78 1.45 -3.43 0.84
N GLY A 79 0.71 -4.50 0.60
CA GLY A 79 -0.76 -4.51 0.63
C GLY A 79 -1.41 -3.92 -0.63
N ARG A 80 -0.64 -3.51 -1.64
CA ARG A 80 -1.18 -3.15 -2.95
C ARG A 80 -1.50 -4.39 -3.77
N VAL A 81 -2.60 -4.32 -4.51
CA VAL A 81 -3.02 -5.37 -5.42
C VAL A 81 -2.44 -5.11 -6.80
N ALA A 82 -1.92 -6.16 -7.43
CA ALA A 82 -1.44 -6.15 -8.81
C ALA A 82 -1.99 -7.35 -9.58
N ILE A 83 -1.88 -7.28 -10.90
CA ILE A 83 -2.18 -8.40 -11.81
C ILE A 83 -0.88 -8.85 -12.45
N ILE A 84 -0.66 -10.15 -12.53
CA ILE A 84 0.50 -10.70 -13.24
C ILE A 84 0.24 -10.65 -14.75
N THR A 85 1.18 -10.08 -15.51
CA THR A 85 1.07 -9.96 -16.97
C THR A 85 1.73 -11.12 -17.74
N ARG A 86 2.74 -11.78 -17.17
CA ARG A 86 3.55 -12.81 -17.85
C ARG A 86 3.73 -14.08 -17.01
N GLY A 87 4.03 -15.20 -17.69
CA GLY A 87 4.37 -16.49 -17.08
C GLY A 87 3.14 -17.34 -16.71
N ARG A 88 3.38 -18.46 -16.01
CA ARG A 88 2.34 -19.46 -15.65
C ARG A 88 1.14 -18.86 -14.91
N TYR A 89 1.37 -17.81 -14.13
CA TYR A 89 0.33 -17.15 -13.32
C TYR A 89 -0.21 -15.87 -13.98
N ALA A 90 -0.03 -15.68 -15.29
CA ALA A 90 -0.60 -14.54 -16.00
C ALA A 90 -2.14 -14.45 -15.81
N GLY A 91 -2.64 -13.23 -15.70
CA GLY A 91 -4.06 -12.95 -15.44
C GLY A 91 -4.53 -13.29 -14.02
N LYS A 92 -3.61 -13.68 -13.12
CA LYS A 92 -3.93 -13.88 -11.69
C LYS A 92 -3.72 -12.61 -10.89
N LYS A 93 -4.63 -12.38 -9.94
CA LYS A 93 -4.58 -11.27 -8.99
C LYS A 93 -3.67 -11.64 -7.85
N VAL A 94 -2.83 -10.68 -7.47
CA VAL A 94 -1.83 -10.84 -6.42
C VAL A 94 -1.80 -9.65 -5.49
N VAL A 95 -1.32 -9.88 -4.28
CA VAL A 95 -1.01 -8.86 -3.29
C VAL A 95 0.50 -8.84 -3.11
N ILE A 96 1.07 -7.63 -3.09
CA ILE A 96 2.47 -7.40 -2.80
C ILE A 96 2.68 -7.53 -1.29
N ILE A 97 3.47 -8.51 -0.86
CA ILE A 97 3.82 -8.73 0.55
C ILE A 97 5.09 -7.96 0.90
N GLN A 98 6.11 -8.11 0.07
CA GLN A 98 7.41 -7.47 0.28
C GLN A 98 7.91 -6.91 -1.06
N PRO A 99 7.93 -5.57 -1.23
CA PRO A 99 8.65 -4.93 -2.32
C PRO A 99 10.17 -4.98 -2.03
N VAL A 100 10.97 -5.28 -3.05
CA VAL A 100 12.44 -5.30 -3.00
C VAL A 100 12.96 -4.47 -4.17
N ASP A 101 13.30 -3.22 -3.89
CA ASP A 101 13.67 -2.26 -4.93
C ASP A 101 15.14 -2.33 -5.33
N ASN A 102 16.03 -2.60 -4.36
CA ASN A 102 17.50 -2.57 -4.55
C ASN A 102 18.09 -3.87 -5.12
N GLY A 103 17.25 -4.80 -5.57
CA GLY A 103 17.68 -6.12 -6.06
C GLY A 103 18.29 -6.98 -4.94
N ASN A 104 18.53 -8.25 -5.26
CA ASN A 104 19.22 -9.21 -4.39
C ASN A 104 20.24 -10.01 -5.24
N LYS A 105 21.20 -10.69 -4.61
CA LYS A 105 22.17 -11.55 -5.32
C LYS A 105 21.53 -12.52 -6.34
N PRO A 106 20.44 -13.25 -6.04
CA PRO A 106 19.79 -14.12 -7.02
C PRO A 106 19.00 -13.36 -8.09
N HIS A 107 18.55 -12.14 -7.81
CA HIS A 107 17.66 -11.35 -8.66
C HIS A 107 18.12 -9.89 -8.65
N PRO A 108 19.02 -9.48 -9.58
CA PRO A 108 19.63 -8.14 -9.56
C PRO A 108 18.68 -7.00 -9.95
N PHE A 109 17.42 -7.31 -10.25
CA PHE A 109 16.37 -6.37 -10.63
C PHE A 109 15.38 -6.12 -9.50
N GLY A 110 14.64 -5.00 -9.59
CA GLY A 110 13.52 -4.71 -8.69
C GLY A 110 12.42 -5.76 -8.81
N HIS A 111 12.08 -6.37 -7.68
CA HIS A 111 11.11 -7.46 -7.62
C HIS A 111 10.24 -7.37 -6.37
N ALA A 112 9.11 -8.08 -6.40
CA ALA A 112 8.24 -8.24 -5.26
C ALA A 112 8.05 -9.71 -4.93
N VAL A 113 8.00 -10.01 -3.63
CA VAL A 113 7.40 -11.23 -3.12
C VAL A 113 5.89 -11.03 -3.10
N VAL A 114 5.18 -11.85 -3.87
CA VAL A 114 3.73 -11.76 -4.00
C VAL A 114 3.03 -13.03 -3.53
N ALA A 115 1.84 -12.84 -2.99
CA ALA A 115 0.88 -13.92 -2.76
C ALA A 115 -0.37 -13.69 -3.60
N GLY A 116 -0.87 -14.76 -4.22
CA GLY A 116 -2.00 -14.68 -5.13
C GLY A 116 -2.90 -15.89 -5.09
N ILE A 117 -3.95 -15.82 -5.90
CA ILE A 117 -4.93 -16.91 -6.05
C ILE A 117 -4.72 -17.60 -7.40
N GLU A 118 -4.39 -18.89 -7.37
CA GLU A 118 -4.26 -19.70 -8.59
C GLU A 118 -5.66 -20.15 -9.05
N ARG A 119 -6.41 -20.76 -8.13
CA ARG A 119 -7.82 -21.17 -8.33
C ARG A 119 -8.71 -20.32 -7.44
N TYR A 120 -9.56 -19.52 -8.11
CA TYR A 120 -10.54 -18.65 -7.46
C TYR A 120 -11.71 -19.45 -6.89
N PRO A 121 -12.36 -18.93 -5.82
CA PRO A 121 -13.61 -19.50 -5.36
C PRO A 121 -14.67 -19.39 -6.45
N SER A 122 -15.48 -20.43 -6.60
CA SER A 122 -16.56 -20.44 -7.60
C SER A 122 -17.81 -19.78 -7.04
N LYS A 123 -18.62 -19.16 -7.92
CA LYS A 123 -19.89 -18.52 -7.53
C LYS A 123 -20.75 -19.49 -6.72
N ILE A 124 -21.24 -18.99 -5.58
CA ILE A 124 -22.15 -19.69 -4.68
C ILE A 124 -23.57 -19.19 -4.96
N THR A 125 -24.54 -20.11 -5.00
CA THR A 125 -25.97 -19.83 -5.19
C THR A 125 -26.76 -20.49 -4.06
N ARG A 126 -27.90 -19.89 -3.69
CA ARG A 126 -28.73 -20.33 -2.55
C ARG A 126 -29.24 -21.77 -2.67
N ARG A 127 -29.37 -22.29 -3.90
CA ARG A 127 -29.89 -23.64 -4.19
C ARG A 127 -28.90 -24.78 -3.89
N MET A 128 -27.63 -24.46 -3.60
CA MET A 128 -26.61 -25.49 -3.38
C MET A 128 -26.65 -26.04 -1.95
N SER A 129 -26.32 -27.33 -1.79
CA SER A 129 -26.13 -27.95 -0.48
C SER A 129 -24.90 -27.39 0.24
N LYS A 130 -24.93 -27.38 1.58
CA LYS A 130 -23.85 -26.82 2.43
C LYS A 130 -22.48 -27.43 2.08
N ALA A 131 -22.42 -28.74 1.85
CA ALA A 131 -21.19 -29.44 1.43
C ALA A 131 -20.63 -28.95 0.07
N ARG A 132 -21.51 -28.62 -0.88
CA ARG A 132 -21.09 -28.07 -2.18
C ARG A 132 -20.66 -26.61 -2.07
N GLN A 133 -21.29 -25.85 -1.18
CA GLN A 133 -20.91 -24.46 -0.90
C GLN A 133 -19.48 -24.42 -0.32
N GLU A 134 -19.18 -25.24 0.69
CA GLU A 134 -17.85 -25.30 1.30
C GLU A 134 -16.76 -25.68 0.28
N LYS A 135 -17.01 -26.69 -0.58
CA LYS A 135 -16.08 -27.08 -1.65
C LYS A 135 -15.81 -25.95 -2.65
N ARG A 136 -16.78 -25.06 -2.89
CA ARG A 136 -16.64 -23.92 -3.81
C ARG A 136 -15.97 -22.70 -3.20
N SER A 137 -16.05 -22.54 -1.88
CA SER A 137 -15.36 -21.47 -1.13
C SER A 137 -13.85 -21.68 -1.02
N LYS A 138 -13.37 -22.92 -1.20
CA LYS A 138 -11.94 -23.26 -1.06
C LYS A 138 -11.08 -22.56 -2.11
N VAL A 139 -9.96 -21.99 -1.66
CA VAL A 139 -9.03 -21.24 -2.51
C VAL A 139 -7.70 -22.00 -2.62
N LYS A 140 -7.08 -22.00 -3.81
CA LYS A 140 -5.70 -22.48 -4.00
C LYS A 140 -4.76 -21.29 -4.12
N PRO A 141 -4.01 -20.91 -3.07
CA PRO A 141 -3.06 -19.83 -3.15
C PRO A 141 -1.74 -20.24 -3.81
N PHE A 142 -0.97 -19.25 -4.24
CA PHE A 142 0.42 -19.42 -4.64
C PHE A 142 1.26 -18.26 -4.10
N ILE A 143 2.55 -18.55 -3.90
CA ILE A 143 3.59 -17.58 -3.56
C ILE A 143 4.68 -17.63 -4.63
N LYS A 144 5.14 -16.45 -5.05
CA LYS A 144 6.14 -16.31 -6.11
C LYS A 144 6.90 -14.98 -5.95
N VAL A 145 8.17 -14.99 -6.34
CA VAL A 145 8.97 -13.78 -6.56
C VAL A 145 8.78 -13.33 -8.01
N ILE A 146 8.39 -12.07 -8.23
CA ILE A 146 8.06 -11.54 -9.55
C ILE A 146 8.74 -10.18 -9.75
N ASN A 147 9.34 -9.99 -10.92
CA ASN A 147 9.89 -8.69 -11.35
C ASN A 147 8.76 -7.67 -11.56
N TYR A 148 8.96 -6.42 -11.17
CA TYR A 148 7.97 -5.35 -11.30
C TYR A 148 7.43 -5.15 -12.72
N ASN A 149 8.24 -5.37 -13.76
CA ASN A 149 7.78 -5.26 -15.16
C ASN A 149 6.66 -6.24 -15.51
N HIS A 150 6.54 -7.33 -14.74
CA HIS A 150 5.57 -8.39 -14.95
C HIS A 150 4.33 -8.21 -14.06
N LEU A 151 4.24 -7.08 -13.36
CA LEU A 151 3.11 -6.67 -12.54
C LEU A 151 2.44 -5.46 -13.16
N MET A 152 1.15 -5.58 -13.41
CA MET A 152 0.29 -4.44 -13.70
C MET A 152 -0.29 -3.95 -12.36
N PRO A 153 0.15 -2.80 -11.84
CA PRO A 153 -0.37 -2.27 -10.58
C PRO A 153 -1.85 -1.92 -10.76
N THR A 154 -2.63 -2.12 -9.70
CA THR A 154 -4.04 -1.74 -9.68
C THR A 154 -4.31 -0.73 -8.59
N ARG A 155 -5.45 -0.04 -8.71
CA ARG A 155 -5.89 0.93 -7.70
C ARG A 155 -6.19 0.29 -6.35
N TYR A 156 -6.60 -0.98 -6.36
CA TYR A 156 -7.12 -1.66 -5.18
C TYR A 156 -6.03 -1.93 -4.13
N THR A 157 -6.45 -1.90 -2.87
CA THR A 157 -5.65 -2.28 -1.72
C THR A 157 -6.26 -3.51 -1.08
N LEU A 158 -5.40 -4.35 -0.51
CA LEU A 158 -5.80 -5.51 0.25
C LEU A 158 -4.81 -5.68 1.39
N GLU A 159 -5.26 -5.28 2.58
CA GLU A 159 -4.44 -5.31 3.78
C GLU A 159 -4.50 -6.72 4.40
N LEU A 160 -3.38 -7.43 4.37
CA LEU A 160 -3.21 -8.75 4.98
C LEU A 160 -2.24 -8.60 6.14
N GLU A 161 -2.76 -8.13 7.27
CA GLU A 161 -1.99 -7.91 8.49
C GLU A 161 -1.26 -9.20 8.94
N GLY A 162 -1.90 -10.37 8.78
CA GLY A 162 -1.33 -11.67 9.16
C GLY A 162 -0.28 -12.27 8.20
N LEU A 163 0.02 -11.63 7.05
CA LEU A 163 1.01 -12.15 6.08
C LEU A 163 2.32 -11.38 6.05
N LYS A 164 2.39 -10.25 6.76
CA LYS A 164 3.58 -9.42 6.83
C LYS A 164 4.60 -10.11 7.75
N GLY A 165 5.45 -10.95 7.16
CA GLY A 165 6.53 -11.65 7.86
C GLY A 165 6.52 -13.18 7.73
N SER A 166 5.38 -13.78 7.37
CA SER A 166 5.32 -15.24 7.13
C SER A 166 5.86 -15.65 5.76
N VAL A 167 5.88 -14.73 4.79
CA VAL A 167 6.39 -14.98 3.44
C VAL A 167 7.56 -14.04 3.18
N THR A 168 8.77 -14.56 3.35
CA THR A 168 10.03 -13.87 3.06
C THR A 168 10.76 -14.53 1.89
N ALA A 169 11.81 -13.89 1.39
CA ALA A 169 12.64 -14.44 0.31
C ALA A 169 13.30 -15.79 0.67
N ASP A 170 13.52 -16.08 1.96
CA ASP A 170 14.15 -17.33 2.40
C ASP A 170 13.20 -18.54 2.33
N THR A 171 11.88 -18.30 2.45
CA THR A 171 10.84 -19.34 2.35
C THR A 171 10.80 -20.05 0.98
N PHE A 172 11.52 -19.53 -0.01
CA PHE A 172 11.59 -20.10 -1.36
C PHE A 172 12.71 -21.12 -1.55
N LYS A 173 13.67 -21.21 -0.63
CA LYS A 173 14.79 -22.17 -0.71
C LYS A 173 14.30 -23.58 -0.42
N GLU A 174 13.53 -23.72 0.66
CA GLU A 174 13.04 -25.02 1.13
C GLU A 174 11.58 -25.27 0.73
N VAL A 175 11.31 -26.49 0.24
CA VAL A 175 9.97 -26.87 -0.23
C VAL A 175 8.97 -26.96 0.93
N SER A 176 9.39 -27.49 2.09
CA SER A 176 8.54 -27.61 3.28
C SER A 176 8.02 -26.26 3.76
N GLN A 177 8.91 -25.26 3.87
CA GLN A 177 8.54 -23.90 4.25
C GLN A 177 7.55 -23.26 3.27
N ARG A 178 7.70 -23.55 1.98
CA ARG A 178 6.81 -23.08 0.94
C ARG A 178 5.39 -23.64 1.08
N GLU A 179 5.26 -24.89 1.53
CA GLU A 179 3.95 -25.51 1.77
C GLU A 179 3.27 -24.92 3.00
N ASP A 180 4.02 -24.67 4.07
CA ASP A 180 3.50 -24.08 5.29
C ASP A 180 3.08 -22.61 5.08
N ALA A 181 3.87 -21.84 4.33
CA ALA A 181 3.48 -20.49 3.91
C ALA A 181 2.17 -20.50 3.10
N LYS A 182 1.97 -21.46 2.19
CA LYS A 182 0.71 -21.61 1.43
C LYS A 182 -0.47 -21.93 2.34
N LYS A 183 -0.30 -22.76 3.38
CA LYS A 183 -1.37 -23.07 4.34
C LYS A 183 -1.79 -21.81 5.10
N THR A 184 -0.84 -20.97 5.52
CA THR A 184 -1.11 -19.69 6.20
C THR A 184 -1.83 -18.71 5.27
N VAL A 185 -1.35 -18.55 4.03
CA VAL A 185 -2.00 -17.69 3.02
C VAL A 185 -3.41 -18.18 2.70
N LYS A 186 -3.63 -19.50 2.64
CA LYS A 186 -4.93 -20.09 2.38
C LYS A 186 -5.95 -19.69 3.45
N LYS A 187 -5.60 -19.87 4.73
CA LYS A 187 -6.47 -19.51 5.86
C LYS A 187 -6.87 -18.03 5.81
N ALA A 188 -5.88 -17.15 5.66
CA ALA A 188 -6.11 -15.70 5.58
C ALA A 188 -7.04 -15.29 4.42
N LEU A 189 -6.91 -15.92 3.25
CA LEU A 189 -7.76 -15.62 2.09
C LEU A 189 -9.17 -16.18 2.22
N GLU A 190 -9.34 -17.36 2.81
CA GLU A 190 -10.65 -17.98 3.04
C GLU A 190 -11.47 -17.22 4.10
N GLU A 191 -10.82 -16.73 5.15
CA GLU A 191 -11.43 -15.83 6.16
C GLU A 191 -11.92 -14.53 5.53
N ARG A 192 -11.07 -13.89 4.70
CA ARG A 192 -11.44 -12.67 3.98
C ARG A 192 -12.59 -12.89 3.00
N TYR A 193 -12.61 -14.03 2.29
CA TYR A 193 -13.72 -14.36 1.39
C TYR A 193 -15.05 -14.54 2.14
N THR A 194 -15.02 -15.22 3.29
CA THR A 194 -16.21 -15.45 4.13
C THR A 194 -16.76 -14.14 4.69
N SER A 195 -15.89 -13.18 5.01
CA SER A 195 -16.29 -11.84 5.43
C SER A 195 -16.92 -10.98 4.31
N GLY A 196 -16.88 -11.44 3.05
CA GLY A 196 -17.45 -10.72 1.90
C GLY A 196 -16.66 -9.49 1.44
N LYS A 197 -15.48 -9.24 2.01
CA LYS A 197 -14.62 -8.11 1.65
C LYS A 197 -13.88 -8.35 0.33
N ASN A 198 -13.48 -7.26 -0.34
CA ASN A 198 -12.66 -7.29 -1.56
C ASN A 198 -13.21 -8.19 -2.68
N ARG A 199 -14.52 -8.08 -2.98
CA ARG A 199 -15.21 -8.89 -3.99
C ARG A 199 -14.51 -8.91 -5.36
N TRP A 200 -13.91 -7.79 -5.77
CA TRP A 200 -13.13 -7.71 -6.99
C TRP A 200 -11.95 -8.69 -6.96
N PHE A 201 -11.23 -8.82 -5.85
CA PHE A 201 -10.05 -9.69 -5.75
C PHE A 201 -10.39 -11.17 -5.97
N PHE A 202 -11.53 -11.63 -5.45
CA PHE A 202 -11.96 -13.04 -5.55
C PHE A 202 -12.70 -13.38 -6.85
N THR A 203 -13.09 -12.37 -7.63
CA THR A 203 -13.71 -12.58 -8.94
C THR A 203 -12.62 -12.84 -9.99
N PRO A 204 -12.68 -13.92 -10.78
CA PRO A 204 -11.69 -14.15 -11.83
C PRO A 204 -11.75 -13.04 -12.88
N LEU A 205 -10.60 -12.71 -13.50
CA LEU A 205 -10.58 -11.85 -14.67
C LEU A 205 -11.15 -12.64 -15.85
N SER A 206 -12.26 -12.17 -16.41
CA SER A 206 -12.81 -12.74 -17.63
C SER A 206 -12.01 -12.21 -18.82
N THR A 207 -11.16 -13.05 -19.40
CA THR A 207 -10.47 -12.76 -20.67
C THR A 207 -11.40 -12.93 -21.88
N PHE A 208 -12.65 -13.35 -21.67
CA PHE A 208 -13.59 -13.72 -22.73
C PHE A 208 -14.06 -12.54 -23.60
N LEU A 209 -14.00 -11.31 -23.08
CA LEU A 209 -14.55 -10.15 -23.80
C LEU A 209 -13.64 -9.60 -24.92
N PHE A 210 -12.36 -10.00 -24.97
CA PHE A 210 -11.46 -9.51 -26.03
C PHE A 210 -11.37 -10.44 -27.23
N PHE A 211 -11.54 -11.76 -27.03
CA PHE A 211 -11.45 -12.74 -28.12
C PHE A 211 -12.76 -12.92 -28.88
N SER A 212 -13.91 -12.68 -28.23
CA SER A 212 -15.22 -12.83 -28.89
C SER A 212 -15.48 -11.76 -29.95
N PHE A 213 -14.85 -10.58 -29.85
CA PHE A 213 -15.00 -9.52 -30.84
C PHE A 213 -14.18 -9.79 -32.11
N LEU A 214 -13.03 -10.45 -31.98
CA LEU A 214 -12.24 -10.92 -33.13
C LEU A 214 -12.86 -12.17 -33.79
N ALA A 215 -13.45 -13.07 -32.99
CA ALA A 215 -14.15 -14.25 -33.52
C ALA A 215 -15.45 -13.91 -34.26
N SER A 216 -16.02 -12.72 -34.04
CA SER A 216 -17.21 -12.27 -34.76
C SER A 216 -16.90 -11.68 -36.15
N LEU A 217 -15.62 -11.48 -36.47
CA LEU A 217 -15.14 -11.05 -37.79
C LEU A 217 -14.67 -12.21 -38.67
N ASP A 218 -14.62 -13.44 -38.15
CA ASP A 218 -14.28 -14.63 -38.92
C ASP A 218 -15.56 -15.43 -39.25
N VAL A 219 -16.18 -15.06 -40.38
CA VAL A 219 -17.20 -15.89 -41.04
C VAL A 219 -16.49 -17.11 -41.60
N GLY A 220 -16.47 -18.22 -40.86
CA GLY A 220 -15.92 -19.47 -41.35
C GLY A 220 -15.74 -20.51 -40.27
N GLY A 221 -16.74 -21.38 -40.11
CA GLY A 221 -16.82 -22.37 -39.05
C GLY A 221 -15.55 -23.20 -38.86
N MET A 222 -14.97 -23.15 -37.67
CA MET A 222 -14.00 -24.13 -37.20
C MET A 222 -14.20 -24.39 -35.70
N ARG A 223 -14.46 -25.67 -35.38
CA ARG A 223 -14.83 -26.20 -34.07
C ARG A 223 -13.90 -25.74 -32.93
N GLU A 224 -14.53 -25.19 -31.90
CA GLU A 224 -13.98 -24.55 -30.70
C GLU A 224 -13.44 -25.55 -29.66
N SER A 225 -12.72 -26.60 -30.08
CA SER A 225 -12.18 -27.62 -29.16
C SER A 225 -10.65 -27.69 -29.08
N LYS A 226 -9.92 -27.01 -29.98
CA LYS A 226 -8.44 -27.11 -30.03
C LYS A 226 -7.66 -25.90 -29.49
N TYR A 227 -8.30 -24.77 -29.15
CA TYR A 227 -7.59 -23.57 -28.69
C TYR A 227 -7.37 -23.45 -27.19
N ARG A 228 -7.73 -24.46 -26.40
CA ARG A 228 -7.54 -24.42 -24.94
C ARG A 228 -6.12 -24.79 -24.48
N ASN A 229 -5.26 -25.30 -25.36
CA ASN A 229 -3.93 -25.80 -25.01
C ASN A 229 -2.77 -25.26 -25.87
N LYS A 230 -2.96 -24.23 -26.70
CA LYS A 230 -1.87 -23.72 -27.57
C LYS A 230 -1.26 -22.37 -27.18
N PHE A 231 -1.68 -21.79 -26.05
CA PHE A 231 -1.08 -20.58 -25.46
C PHE A 231 -0.46 -20.79 -24.07
N PHE A 232 -0.35 -22.04 -23.64
CA PHE A 232 0.30 -22.43 -22.38
C PHE A 232 1.19 -23.66 -22.65
N CYS A 233 2.31 -23.44 -23.33
CA CYS A 233 3.53 -24.23 -23.16
C CYS A 233 4.67 -23.22 -23.06
#